data_AF-A0A7W1BRN0-F1
#
_entry.id   AF-A0A7W1BRN0-F1
#
_cell.length_a   1.000
_cell.length_b   1.000
_cell.length_c   1.000
_cell.angle_alpha   90.00
_cell.angle_beta   90.00
_cell.angle_gamma   90.00
#
_symmetry.space_group_name_H-M   'P 1'
#
loop_
_entity.id
_entity.type
_entity.pdbx_description
1 polymer ?
#
loop_
_entity_poly.entity_id
_entity_poly.type
_entity_poly.pdbx_seq_one_letter_code
_entity_poly.pdbx_strand_id
1 'polypeptide(L)'
;MKLGRGRFHDLVRRQLDLFAADEAELLAEAVGADAEWTEASREESEELFGDYQLAVDAIGERLYDLRETYAATLEAGTAAEYRAAFTAAALKRFRRLASFLEQSE
;
A
#
# COMPACT_ATOMS: atom_id res chain seq x y z
N MET A 1 -6.77 -0.19 -28.90
CA MET A 1 -6.13 -1.33 -28.19
C MET A 1 -6.89 -1.55 -26.88
N LYS A 2 -7.57 -2.68 -26.70
CA LYS A 2 -8.04 -3.06 -25.36
C LYS A 2 -6.80 -3.53 -24.60
N LEU A 3 -6.25 -2.70 -23.72
CA LEU A 3 -5.21 -3.15 -22.79
C LEU A 3 -5.82 -4.27 -21.95
N GLY A 4 -5.45 -5.52 -22.26
CA GLY A 4 -5.91 -6.68 -21.52
C GLY A 4 -5.51 -6.52 -20.06
N ARG A 5 -6.42 -6.87 -19.15
CA ARG A 5 -6.09 -7.00 -17.73
C ARG A 5 -4.96 -8.02 -17.61
N GLY A 6 -3.82 -7.63 -17.04
CA GLY A 6 -2.67 -8.52 -16.89
C GLY A 6 -3.02 -9.79 -16.10
N ARG A 7 -2.21 -10.86 -16.22
CA ARG A 7 -2.48 -12.20 -15.65
C ARG A 7 -2.90 -12.20 -14.16
N PHE A 8 -2.40 -11.23 -13.38
CA PHE A 8 -2.64 -11.12 -11.94
C PHE A 8 -3.71 -10.10 -11.56
N HIS A 9 -4.30 -9.41 -12.51
CA HIS A 9 -5.19 -8.28 -12.26
C HIS A 9 -6.30 -8.62 -11.26
N ASP A 10 -7.04 -9.71 -11.50
CA ASP A 10 -8.21 -10.03 -10.67
C ASP A 10 -7.81 -10.63 -9.30
N LEU A 11 -6.67 -11.33 -9.23
CA LEU A 11 -6.10 -11.79 -7.97
C LEU A 11 -5.68 -10.62 -7.09
N VAL A 12 -4.82 -9.75 -7.62
CA VAL A 12 -4.30 -8.59 -6.90
C VAL A 12 -5.44 -7.69 -6.46
N ARG A 13 -6.44 -7.45 -7.33
CA ARG A 13 -7.63 -6.68 -6.94
C ARG A 13 -8.31 -7.27 -5.70
N ARG A 14 -8.52 -8.59 -5.66
CA ARG A 14 -9.14 -9.27 -4.52
C ARG A 14 -8.27 -9.23 -3.26
N GLN A 15 -6.96 -9.40 -3.41
CA GLN A 15 -6.03 -9.27 -2.27
C GLN A 15 -6.07 -7.87 -1.68
N LEU A 16 -6.08 -6.82 -2.51
CA LEU A 16 -6.20 -5.44 -2.04
C LEU A 16 -7.60 -5.09 -1.52
N ASP A 17 -8.65 -5.77 -2.00
CA ASP A 17 -10.00 -5.66 -1.41
C ASP A 17 -10.05 -6.25 0.00
N LEU A 18 -9.43 -7.42 0.20
CA LEU A 18 -9.33 -8.04 1.53
C LEU A 18 -8.47 -7.20 2.46
N PHE A 19 -7.30 -6.76 2.02
CA PHE A 19 -6.44 -5.86 2.77
C PHE A 19 -7.20 -4.61 3.24
N ALA A 20 -7.97 -3.97 2.36
CA ALA A 20 -8.72 -2.78 2.72
C ALA A 20 -9.86 -3.05 3.73
N ALA A 21 -10.37 -4.27 3.79
CA ALA A 21 -11.38 -4.67 4.77
C ALA A 21 -10.73 -5.04 6.11
N ASP A 22 -9.62 -5.78 6.08
CA ASP A 22 -8.92 -6.26 7.28
C ASP A 22 -8.19 -5.10 8.00
N GLU A 23 -7.59 -4.18 7.25
CA GLU A 23 -6.82 -3.04 7.76
C GLU A 23 -7.63 -1.73 7.70
N ALA A 24 -8.98 -1.81 7.74
CA ALA A 24 -9.86 -0.66 7.58
C ALA A 24 -9.64 0.42 8.67
N GLU A 25 -9.37 0.01 9.90
CA GLU A 25 -9.09 0.92 11.02
C GLU A 25 -7.77 1.66 10.82
N LEU A 26 -6.70 0.95 10.44
CA LEU A 26 -5.39 1.54 10.16
C LEU A 26 -5.43 2.50 8.95
N LEU A 27 -6.19 2.15 7.91
CA LEU A 27 -6.42 3.04 6.78
C LEU A 27 -7.19 4.30 7.18
N ALA A 28 -8.15 4.19 8.11
CA ALA A 28 -8.88 5.34 8.64
C ALA A 28 -7.98 6.22 9.51
N GLU A 29 -7.11 5.62 10.32
CA GLU A 29 -6.10 6.32 11.12
C GLU A 29 -5.15 7.15 10.24
N ALA A 30 -4.59 6.56 9.18
CA ALA A 30 -3.71 7.29 8.27
C ALA A 30 -4.41 8.47 7.58
N VAL A 31 -5.70 8.32 7.22
CA VAL A 31 -6.50 9.41 6.65
C VAL A 31 -6.77 10.51 7.70
N GLY A 32 -7.01 10.13 8.96
CA GLY A 32 -7.15 11.07 10.07
C GLY A 32 -5.87 11.88 10.30
N ALA A 33 -4.74 11.19 10.40
CA ALA A 33 -3.44 11.82 10.61
C ALA A 33 -3.03 12.75 9.44
N ASP A 34 -3.30 12.37 8.18
CA ASP A 34 -3.07 13.23 7.02
C ASP A 34 -3.91 14.51 7.07
N ALA A 35 -5.17 14.40 7.52
CA ALA A 35 -6.07 15.55 7.66
C ALA A 35 -5.61 16.47 8.81
N GLU A 36 -5.25 15.92 9.96
CA GLU A 36 -4.73 16.69 11.10
C GLU A 36 -3.43 17.40 10.73
N TRP A 37 -2.50 16.71 10.08
CA TRP A 37 -1.26 17.30 9.58
C TRP A 37 -1.51 18.41 8.55
N THR A 38 -2.47 18.22 7.64
CA THR A 38 -2.82 19.22 6.62
C THR A 38 -3.35 20.52 7.23
N GLU A 39 -4.09 20.43 8.34
CA GLU A 39 -4.65 21.57 9.06
C GLU A 39 -3.72 22.11 10.17
N ALA A 40 -2.57 21.48 10.38
CA ALA A 40 -1.65 21.78 11.47
C ALA A 40 -1.11 23.20 11.42
N SER A 41 -0.96 23.80 12.61
CA SER A 41 -0.13 24.98 12.75
C SER A 41 1.34 24.64 12.48
N ARG A 42 2.17 25.66 12.24
CA ARG A 42 3.61 25.46 11.98
C ARG A 42 4.34 24.81 13.16
N GLU A 43 3.85 25.00 14.39
CA GLU A 43 4.46 24.46 15.61
C GLU A 43 4.11 22.98 15.82
N GLU A 44 2.91 22.54 15.41
CA GLU A 44 2.41 21.17 15.57
C GLU A 44 2.73 20.27 14.37
N SER A 45 3.10 20.86 13.22
CA SER A 45 3.25 20.14 11.95
C SER A 45 4.26 19.01 11.98
N GLU A 46 5.34 19.10 12.78
CA GLU A 46 6.36 18.05 12.88
C GLU A 46 5.85 16.81 13.63
N GLU A 47 5.14 17.01 14.74
CA GLU A 47 4.54 15.92 15.53
C GLU A 47 3.48 15.19 14.71
N LEU A 48 2.55 15.93 14.11
CA LEU A 48 1.47 15.38 13.30
C LEU A 48 1.98 14.71 12.01
N PHE A 49 3.06 15.23 11.42
CA PHE A 49 3.73 14.54 10.32
C PHE A 49 4.34 13.20 10.78
N GLY A 50 4.91 13.15 11.98
CA GLY A 50 5.41 11.91 12.59
C GLY A 50 4.31 10.86 12.73
N ASP A 51 3.15 11.24 13.25
CA ASP A 51 2.00 10.35 13.40
C ASP A 51 1.49 9.82 12.06
N TYR A 52 1.37 10.70 11.06
CA TYR A 52 1.03 10.31 9.70
C TYR A 52 2.06 9.34 9.11
N GLN A 53 3.36 9.62 9.28
CA GLN A 53 4.42 8.76 8.74
C GLN A 53 4.44 7.38 9.41
N LEU A 54 4.17 7.28 10.70
CA LEU A 54 4.04 5.99 11.40
C LEU A 54 2.90 5.14 10.82
N ALA A 55 1.75 5.76 10.54
CA ALA A 55 0.62 5.07 9.93
C ALA A 55 0.93 4.63 8.49
N VAL A 56 1.60 5.48 7.70
CA VAL A 56 2.07 5.16 6.34
C VAL A 56 3.03 3.98 6.35
N ASP A 57 4.01 3.98 7.24
CA ASP A 57 5.02 2.91 7.33
C ASP A 57 4.36 1.59 7.73
N ALA A 58 3.45 1.60 8.71
CA ALA A 58 2.70 0.41 9.11
C ALA A 58 1.88 -0.18 7.95
N ILE A 59 1.17 0.66 7.17
CA ILE A 59 0.42 0.20 5.99
C ILE A 59 1.38 -0.37 4.93
N GLY A 60 2.50 0.31 4.69
CA GLY A 60 3.53 -0.09 3.75
C GLY A 60 4.10 -1.48 4.05
N GLU A 61 4.46 -1.72 5.31
CA GLU A 61 4.96 -3.01 5.80
C GLU A 61 3.93 -4.13 5.61
N ARG A 62 2.65 -3.89 5.95
CA ARG A 62 1.60 -4.91 5.78
C ARG A 62 1.34 -5.25 4.31
N LEU A 63 1.37 -4.24 3.43
CA LEU A 63 1.29 -4.47 1.99
C LEU A 63 2.50 -5.26 1.47
N TYR A 64 3.70 -4.96 1.97
CA TYR A 64 4.92 -5.66 1.61
C TYR A 64 4.85 -7.13 2.04
N ASP A 65 4.48 -7.39 3.29
CA ASP A 65 4.34 -8.75 3.83
C ASP A 65 3.32 -9.57 3.07
N LEU A 66 2.16 -8.98 2.75
CA LEU A 66 1.12 -9.63 1.93
C LEU A 66 1.67 -10.01 0.54
N ARG A 67 2.38 -9.08 -0.12
CA ARG A 67 3.00 -9.30 -1.43
C ARG A 67 4.04 -10.41 -1.36
N GLU A 68 4.99 -10.32 -0.44
CA GLU A 68 6.10 -11.27 -0.37
C GLU A 68 5.65 -12.66 0.07
N THR A 69 4.67 -12.76 0.97
CA THR A 69 4.09 -14.04 1.39
C THR A 69 3.50 -14.81 0.20
N TYR A 70 2.75 -14.13 -0.67
CA TYR A 70 2.20 -14.79 -1.86
C TYR A 70 3.27 -15.04 -2.92
N ALA A 71 4.18 -14.08 -3.14
CA ALA A 71 5.28 -14.20 -4.10
C ALA A 71 6.18 -15.40 -3.80
N ALA A 72 6.41 -15.72 -2.52
CA ALA A 72 7.21 -16.86 -2.08
C ALA A 72 6.63 -18.23 -2.50
N THR A 73 5.35 -18.29 -2.88
CA THR A 73 4.70 -19.53 -3.36
C THR A 73 4.88 -19.76 -4.86
N LEU A 74 5.43 -18.79 -5.59
CA LEU A 74 5.53 -18.78 -7.05
C LEU A 74 6.96 -19.07 -7.50
N GLU A 75 7.14 -19.58 -8.72
CA GLU A 75 8.47 -19.61 -9.32
C GLU A 75 9.01 -18.19 -9.58
N ALA A 76 10.34 -18.02 -9.53
CA ALA A 76 10.99 -16.70 -9.49
C ALA A 76 10.53 -15.71 -10.58
N GLY A 77 10.38 -16.17 -11.84
CA GLY A 77 9.91 -15.31 -12.94
C GLY A 77 8.45 -14.87 -12.76
N THR A 78 7.60 -15.80 -12.34
CA THR A 78 6.19 -15.54 -12.05
C THR A 78 6.02 -14.66 -10.80
N ALA A 79 6.89 -14.83 -9.80
CA ALA A 79 6.93 -13.98 -8.60
C ALA A 79 7.27 -12.52 -8.95
N ALA A 80 8.22 -12.28 -9.85
CA ALA A 80 8.57 -10.93 -10.30
C ALA A 80 7.40 -10.23 -11.03
N GLU A 81 6.71 -10.94 -11.92
CA GLU A 81 5.50 -10.43 -12.59
C GLU A 81 4.37 -10.12 -11.60
N TYR A 82 4.21 -10.95 -10.57
CA TYR A 82 3.24 -10.72 -9.50
C TYR A 82 3.59 -9.48 -8.67
N ARG A 83 4.85 -9.34 -8.23
CA ARG A 83 5.31 -8.18 -7.45
C ARG A 83 5.04 -6.87 -8.19
N ALA A 84 5.42 -6.79 -9.46
CA ALA A 84 5.18 -5.60 -10.27
C ALA A 84 3.67 -5.29 -10.41
N ALA A 85 2.84 -6.31 -10.64
CA ALA A 85 1.39 -6.14 -10.74
C ALA A 85 0.77 -5.68 -9.41
N PHE A 86 1.24 -6.23 -8.29
CA PHE A 86 0.79 -5.87 -6.94
C PHE A 86 1.20 -4.44 -6.59
N THR A 87 2.48 -4.09 -6.71
CA THR A 87 3.03 -2.75 -6.44
C THR A 87 2.27 -1.69 -7.24
N ALA A 88 2.11 -1.89 -8.56
CA ALA A 88 1.38 -0.94 -9.40
C ALA A 88 -0.10 -0.76 -8.99
N ALA A 89 -0.77 -1.84 -8.60
CA ALA A 89 -2.16 -1.78 -8.17
C ALA A 89 -2.31 -1.13 -6.78
N ALA A 90 -1.40 -1.43 -5.85
CA ALA A 90 -1.37 -0.85 -4.51
C ALA A 90 -1.10 0.67 -4.57
N LEU A 91 -0.10 1.10 -5.34
CA LEU A 91 0.19 2.53 -5.58
C LEU A 91 -0.99 3.25 -6.22
N LYS A 92 -1.68 2.61 -7.17
CA LYS A 92 -2.87 3.19 -7.78
C LYS A 92 -4.02 3.37 -6.78
N ARG A 93 -4.21 2.43 -5.87
CA ARG A 93 -5.35 2.40 -4.93
C ARG A 93 -5.11 3.26 -3.70
N PHE A 94 -3.96 3.09 -3.05
CA PHE A 94 -3.63 3.69 -1.75
C PHE A 94 -2.67 4.88 -1.86
N ARG A 95 -2.11 5.13 -3.05
CA ARG A 95 -1.24 6.28 -3.35
C ARG A 95 -0.06 6.34 -2.36
N ARG A 96 0.07 7.45 -1.63
CA ARG A 96 1.19 7.74 -0.72
C ARG A 96 1.34 6.68 0.38
N LEU A 97 0.24 6.06 0.81
CA LEU A 97 0.26 5.01 1.83
C LEU A 97 0.98 3.73 1.35
N ALA A 98 1.15 3.55 0.04
CA ALA A 98 1.86 2.41 -0.54
C ALA A 98 3.28 2.75 -1.03
N SER A 99 3.79 3.96 -0.76
CA SER A 99 5.11 4.41 -1.25
C SER A 99 6.28 3.59 -0.70
N PHE A 100 6.12 2.92 0.44
CA PHE A 100 7.09 1.96 0.98
C PHE A 100 7.44 0.83 -0.01
N LEU A 101 6.47 0.40 -0.83
CA LEU A 101 6.68 -0.68 -1.80
C LEU A 101 7.66 -0.33 -2.92
N GLU A 102 7.79 0.96 -3.26
CA GLU A 102 8.75 1.45 -4.26
C GLU A 102 10.17 1.50 -3.72
N GLN A 103 10.32 1.66 -2.40
CA GLN A 103 11.63 1.72 -1.72
C GLN A 103 12.20 0.33 -1.44
N SER A 104 11.35 -0.70 -1.52
CA SER A 104 11.64 -2.08 -1.12
C SER A 104 11.79 -3.04 -2.32
N GLU A 105 12.10 -2.51 -3.51
CA GLU A 105 12.38 -3.29 -4.74
C GLU A 105 13.87 -3.60 -4.95
#